data_AF-A0A511FEK9-F1
#
_entry.id   AF-A0A511FEK9-F1
#
_cell.length_a   1.000
_cell.length_b   1.000
_cell.length_c   1.000
_cell.angle_alpha   90.00
_cell.angle_beta   90.00
_cell.angle_gamma   90.00
#
_symmetry.space_group_name_H-M   'P 1'
#
loop_
_entity.id
_entity.type
_entity.pdbx_description
1 polymer ?
#
loop_
_entity_poly.entity_id
_entity_poly.type
_entity_poly.pdbx_seq_one_letter_code
_entity_poly.pdbx_strand_id
1 'polypeptide(L)'
;MSTTRTPVPHRGASTLLGLVPSLAVLVATALLVLSWRPDLPDPVAIHFEPEGPDGFGSVESQVALLLGVFGPVAVGAWLAAVLLGRESMTRRIAVGFGTGMSVFGSVLVGGMIGVQRGLEDAALTPDIDPVITVAVVAGIVVGGLCALLMPRDPRAPATEPGPVDGPRVVLGAHERAVWTNRVVSRVALGVGGLATVGVGTSAAVGDLPAMYLLAAGLGALVLATAVVVVTVDGTGLTARSPLGWPRYRIPLDEVVGVAVTQVHPLRDFGGWGYRVRLGGGVGYVVRTGEGIEVERTNGRCFVVTVDDAATGAALLTTLADRARARA
;
A
#
# COMPACT_ATOMS: atom_id res chain seq x y z
N MET A 1 -15.25 -20.42 21.63
CA MET A 1 -16.06 -20.50 20.40
C MET A 1 -15.12 -20.44 19.21
N SER A 2 -15.09 -21.48 18.38
CA SER A 2 -14.31 -21.49 17.13
C SER A 2 -15.02 -20.58 16.14
N THR A 3 -14.59 -19.32 16.04
CA THR A 3 -15.03 -18.44 14.96
C THR A 3 -14.41 -18.97 13.68
N THR A 4 -15.20 -19.68 12.87
CA THR A 4 -14.82 -20.07 11.52
C THR A 4 -14.48 -18.81 10.74
N ARG A 5 -13.18 -18.52 10.61
CA ARG A 5 -12.73 -17.34 9.86
C ARG A 5 -13.24 -17.45 8.44
N THR A 6 -14.12 -16.53 8.06
CA THR A 6 -14.57 -16.40 6.69
C THR A 6 -13.36 -16.23 5.77
N PRO A 7 -13.33 -16.88 4.59
CA PRO A 7 -12.25 -16.73 3.64
C PRO A 7 -12.01 -15.25 3.28
N VAL A 8 -10.78 -14.91 2.90
CA VAL A 8 -10.47 -13.57 2.37
C VAL A 8 -11.34 -13.32 1.13
N PRO A 9 -12.07 -12.19 1.05
CA PRO A 9 -12.94 -11.92 -0.08
C PRO A 9 -12.14 -11.54 -1.34
N HIS A 10 -12.80 -11.63 -2.51
CA HIS A 10 -12.27 -11.17 -3.80
C HIS A 10 -10.94 -11.82 -4.26
N ARG A 11 -10.63 -13.04 -3.82
CA ARG A 11 -9.42 -13.77 -4.28
C ARG A 11 -9.32 -13.91 -5.80
N GLY A 12 -10.44 -14.18 -6.47
CA GLY A 12 -10.50 -14.24 -7.93
C GLY A 12 -10.12 -12.90 -8.59
N ALA A 13 -10.70 -11.79 -8.11
CA ALA A 13 -10.36 -10.46 -8.61
C ALA A 13 -8.89 -10.08 -8.32
N SER A 14 -8.36 -10.40 -7.13
CA SER A 14 -6.93 -10.18 -6.82
C SER A 14 -6.00 -10.99 -7.74
N THR A 15 -6.45 -12.16 -8.21
CA THR A 15 -5.68 -12.99 -9.14
C THR A 15 -5.75 -12.43 -10.56
N LEU A 16 -6.96 -12.07 -11.02
CA LEU A 16 -7.20 -11.55 -12.37
C LEU A 16 -6.65 -10.15 -12.59
N LEU A 17 -6.69 -9.27 -11.58
CA LEU A 17 -6.19 -7.90 -11.65
C LEU A 17 -4.76 -7.75 -11.15
N GLY A 18 -4.24 -8.74 -10.41
CA GLY A 18 -2.90 -8.73 -9.83
C GLY A 18 -1.97 -9.70 -10.55
N LEU A 19 -2.08 -10.99 -10.22
CA LEU A 19 -1.12 -12.01 -10.64
C LEU A 19 -1.06 -12.20 -12.15
N VAL A 20 -2.22 -12.35 -12.80
CA VAL A 20 -2.30 -12.65 -14.25
C VAL A 20 -1.63 -11.55 -15.09
N PRO A 21 -2.00 -10.26 -14.99
CA PRO A 21 -1.37 -9.21 -15.79
C PRO A 21 0.12 -9.04 -15.44
N SER A 22 0.50 -9.18 -14.17
CA SER A 22 1.90 -9.14 -13.74
C SER A 22 2.74 -10.22 -14.41
N LEU A 23 2.33 -11.49 -14.35
CA LEU A 23 3.10 -12.58 -14.95
C LEU A 23 3.06 -12.51 -16.48
N ALA A 24 1.92 -12.11 -17.06
CA ALA A 24 1.79 -11.97 -18.51
C ALA A 24 2.76 -10.91 -19.06
N VAL A 25 2.84 -9.72 -18.44
CA VAL A 25 3.75 -8.66 -18.92
C VAL A 25 5.22 -9.05 -18.74
N LEU A 26 5.58 -9.70 -17.63
CA LEU A 26 6.94 -10.17 -17.38
C LEU A 26 7.38 -11.24 -18.39
N VAL A 27 6.52 -12.24 -18.64
CA VAL A 27 6.81 -13.31 -19.61
C VAL A 27 6.83 -12.77 -21.03
N ALA A 28 5.87 -11.92 -21.41
CA ALA A 28 5.84 -11.31 -22.74
C ALA A 28 7.10 -10.48 -23.00
N THR A 29 7.54 -9.70 -22.01
CA THR A 29 8.76 -8.90 -22.11
C THR A 29 10.00 -9.77 -22.18
N ALA A 30 10.10 -10.83 -21.37
CA ALA A 30 11.20 -11.78 -21.44
C ALA A 30 11.31 -12.41 -22.84
N LEU A 31 10.19 -12.89 -23.40
CA LEU A 31 10.16 -13.45 -24.75
C LEU A 31 10.53 -12.41 -25.82
N LEU A 32 10.04 -11.18 -25.67
CA LEU A 32 10.36 -10.08 -26.57
C LEU A 32 11.86 -9.75 -26.57
N VAL A 33 12.45 -9.59 -25.38
CA VAL A 33 13.89 -9.35 -25.20
C VAL A 33 14.73 -10.48 -25.79
N LEU A 34 14.33 -11.74 -25.56
CA LEU A 34 15.00 -12.90 -26.14
C LEU A 34 14.91 -12.93 -27.66
N SER A 35 13.80 -12.46 -28.24
CA SER A 35 13.62 -12.39 -29.69
C SER A 35 14.55 -11.37 -30.36
N TRP A 36 15.03 -10.38 -29.62
CA TRP A 36 15.93 -9.33 -30.13
C TRP A 36 17.40 -9.71 -30.12
N ARG A 37 17.79 -10.87 -29.58
CA ARG A 37 19.19 -11.31 -29.51
C ARG A 37 19.99 -11.16 -30.82
N PRO A 38 19.45 -11.50 -32.01
CA PRO A 38 20.22 -11.38 -33.25
C PRO A 38 20.56 -9.93 -33.63
N ASP A 39 19.79 -8.97 -33.11
CA ASP A 39 19.91 -7.53 -33.42
C ASP A 39 20.69 -6.77 -32.33
N LEU A 40 21.26 -7.45 -31.33
CA LEU A 40 21.89 -6.82 -30.17
C LEU A 40 23.41 -7.00 -30.18
N PRO A 41 24.17 -6.02 -29.66
CA PRO A 41 25.58 -6.21 -29.37
C PRO A 41 25.77 -7.30 -28.31
N ASP A 42 26.88 -8.05 -28.40
CA ASP A 42 27.28 -9.05 -27.41
C ASP A 42 28.67 -8.69 -26.86
N PRO A 43 28.77 -8.13 -25.63
CA PRO A 43 27.73 -7.99 -24.61
C PRO A 43 26.82 -6.75 -24.78
N VAL A 44 25.69 -6.71 -24.04
CA VAL A 44 24.82 -5.52 -23.91
C VAL A 44 25.21 -4.66 -22.72
N ALA A 45 24.94 -3.36 -22.77
CA ALA A 45 25.06 -2.44 -21.65
C ALA A 45 24.00 -2.75 -20.58
N ILE A 46 24.44 -2.85 -19.33
CA ILE A 46 23.62 -3.22 -18.18
C ILE A 46 23.75 -2.26 -16.98
N HIS A 47 24.73 -1.36 -17.01
CA HIS A 47 24.96 -0.33 -16.01
C HIS A 47 25.35 0.98 -16.72
N PHE A 48 24.98 2.10 -16.11
CA PHE A 48 25.19 3.43 -16.69
C PHE A 48 25.65 4.40 -15.61
N GLU A 49 26.66 5.17 -15.96
CA GLU A 49 27.10 6.38 -15.28
C GLU A 49 26.71 7.62 -16.11
N PRO A 50 26.80 8.84 -15.56
CA PRO A 50 26.49 10.05 -16.31
C PRO A 50 27.30 10.21 -17.62
N GLU A 51 28.46 9.57 -17.69
CA GLU A 51 29.38 9.61 -18.83
C GLU A 51 29.05 8.57 -19.92
N GLY A 52 28.13 7.63 -19.63
CA GLY A 52 27.69 6.58 -20.54
C GLY A 52 27.68 5.19 -19.92
N PRO A 53 27.54 4.13 -20.74
CA PRO A 53 27.58 2.75 -20.29
C PRO A 53 28.96 2.36 -19.74
N ASP A 54 28.99 1.84 -18.51
CA ASP A 54 30.23 1.45 -17.80
C ASP A 54 30.23 -0.04 -17.37
N GLY A 55 29.09 -0.72 -17.48
CA GLY A 55 28.96 -2.15 -17.18
C GLY A 55 28.20 -2.92 -18.25
N PHE A 56 28.70 -4.10 -18.59
CA PHE A 56 28.21 -4.93 -19.70
C PHE A 56 27.92 -6.36 -19.25
N GLY A 57 26.94 -7.00 -19.88
CA GLY A 57 26.55 -8.38 -19.57
C GLY A 57 25.71 -9.04 -20.65
N SER A 58 25.20 -10.23 -20.35
CA SER A 58 24.41 -11.01 -21.32
C SER A 58 22.93 -10.67 -21.27
N VAL A 59 22.22 -10.85 -22.39
CA VAL A 59 20.76 -10.71 -22.47
C VAL A 59 20.05 -11.67 -21.50
N GLU A 60 20.59 -12.87 -21.32
CA GLU A 60 20.14 -13.88 -20.35
C GLU A 60 20.14 -13.34 -18.93
N SER A 61 21.20 -12.62 -18.54
CA SER A 61 21.30 -12.06 -17.20
C SER A 61 20.19 -11.04 -16.93
N GLN A 62 19.78 -10.29 -17.96
CA GLN A 62 18.70 -9.30 -17.86
C GLN A 62 17.32 -9.96 -17.82
N VAL A 63 17.11 -11.03 -18.57
CA VAL A 63 15.89 -11.86 -18.45
C VAL A 63 15.82 -12.52 -17.06
N ALA A 64 16.95 -13.00 -16.55
CA ALA A 64 17.03 -13.57 -15.21
C ALA A 64 16.78 -12.51 -14.13
N LEU A 65 17.26 -11.29 -14.28
CA LEU A 65 16.94 -10.15 -13.40
C LEU A 65 15.43 -9.85 -13.43
N LEU A 66 14.86 -9.73 -14.64
CA LEU A 66 13.44 -9.44 -14.82
C LEU A 66 12.54 -10.46 -14.10
N LEU A 67 12.76 -11.75 -14.38
CA LEU A 67 11.93 -12.81 -13.81
C LEU A 67 12.28 -13.10 -12.35
N GLY A 68 13.57 -13.09 -12.00
CA GLY A 68 14.08 -13.42 -10.68
C GLY A 68 13.82 -12.36 -9.62
N VAL A 69 13.69 -11.08 -10.00
CA VAL A 69 13.34 -10.00 -9.08
C VAL A 69 11.85 -9.69 -9.13
N PHE A 70 11.30 -9.36 -10.30
CA PHE A 70 9.94 -8.87 -10.39
C PHE A 70 8.88 -9.99 -10.35
N GLY A 71 9.23 -11.22 -10.73
CA GLY A 71 8.36 -12.38 -10.60
C GLY A 71 8.00 -12.69 -9.14
N PRO A 72 8.98 -12.91 -8.24
CA PRO A 72 8.72 -13.08 -6.82
C PRO A 72 8.00 -11.89 -6.17
N VAL A 73 8.28 -10.65 -6.59
CA VAL A 73 7.55 -9.46 -6.12
C VAL A 73 6.07 -9.56 -6.50
N ALA A 74 5.75 -9.92 -7.75
CA ALA A 74 4.38 -10.09 -8.20
C ALA A 74 3.64 -11.20 -7.43
N VAL A 75 4.29 -12.35 -7.26
CA VAL A 75 3.72 -13.49 -6.52
C VAL A 75 3.55 -13.14 -5.04
N GLY A 76 4.53 -12.50 -4.41
CA GLY A 76 4.47 -12.08 -3.01
C GLY A 76 3.38 -11.05 -2.76
N ALA A 77 3.23 -10.07 -3.65
CA ALA A 77 2.16 -9.09 -3.59
C ALA A 77 0.77 -9.75 -3.76
N TRP A 78 0.64 -10.69 -4.70
CA TRP A 78 -0.59 -11.47 -4.84
C TRP A 78 -0.90 -12.32 -3.60
N LEU A 79 0.11 -13.01 -3.03
CA LEU A 79 -0.03 -13.76 -1.78
C LEU A 79 -0.50 -12.86 -0.64
N ALA A 80 0.08 -11.67 -0.49
CA ALA A 80 -0.39 -10.68 0.47
C ALA A 80 -1.87 -10.30 0.23
N ALA A 81 -2.29 -10.11 -1.03
CA ALA A 81 -3.68 -9.81 -1.35
C ALA A 81 -4.65 -10.96 -0.99
N VAL A 82 -4.30 -12.22 -1.24
CA VAL A 82 -5.21 -13.37 -1.04
C VAL A 82 -5.17 -13.98 0.36
N LEU A 83 -4.07 -13.78 1.10
CA LEU A 83 -3.87 -14.27 2.47
C LEU A 83 -4.19 -13.19 3.51
N LEU A 84 -3.83 -11.93 3.25
CA LEU A 84 -3.92 -10.83 4.22
C LEU A 84 -5.00 -9.79 3.86
N GLY A 85 -5.52 -9.81 2.63
CA GLY A 85 -6.42 -8.80 2.07
C GLY A 85 -7.87 -8.83 2.55
N ARG A 86 -8.12 -8.96 3.86
CA ARG A 86 -9.49 -8.88 4.41
C ARG A 86 -10.14 -7.52 4.14
N GLU A 87 -9.35 -6.45 4.22
CA GLU A 87 -9.77 -5.10 3.88
C GLU A 87 -9.42 -4.77 2.42
N SER A 88 -10.31 -4.02 1.77
CA SER A 88 -10.13 -3.53 0.40
C SER A 88 -8.86 -2.73 0.24
N MET A 89 -8.51 -1.87 1.18
CA MET A 89 -7.28 -1.08 1.09
C MET A 89 -6.01 -1.96 1.04
N THR A 90 -5.94 -3.04 1.84
CA THR A 90 -4.86 -4.03 1.76
C THR A 90 -4.78 -4.67 0.39
N ARG A 91 -5.92 -5.12 -0.17
CA ARG A 91 -5.95 -5.71 -1.52
C ARG A 91 -5.50 -4.73 -2.59
N ARG A 92 -5.98 -3.47 -2.51
CA ARG A 92 -5.67 -2.41 -3.49
C ARG A 92 -4.18 -2.06 -3.48
N ILE A 93 -3.58 -1.93 -2.29
CA ILE A 93 -2.14 -1.68 -2.14
C ILE A 93 -1.35 -2.86 -2.71
N ALA A 94 -1.70 -4.09 -2.34
CA ALA A 94 -0.97 -5.27 -2.77
C ALA A 94 -1.07 -5.50 -4.30
N VAL A 95 -2.28 -5.45 -4.87
CA VAL A 95 -2.51 -5.61 -6.31
C VAL A 95 -1.85 -4.47 -7.11
N GLY A 96 -2.01 -3.22 -6.67
CA GLY A 96 -1.40 -2.08 -7.35
C GLY A 96 0.11 -2.09 -7.30
N PHE A 97 0.70 -2.45 -6.16
CA PHE A 97 2.15 -2.58 -6.02
C PHE A 97 2.70 -3.70 -6.91
N GLY A 98 2.10 -4.90 -6.87
CA GLY A 98 2.55 -6.04 -7.68
C GLY A 98 2.52 -5.73 -9.18
N THR A 99 1.39 -5.20 -9.68
CA THR A 99 1.24 -4.85 -11.09
C THR A 99 2.12 -3.68 -11.51
N GLY A 100 2.20 -2.63 -10.69
CA GLY A 100 3.06 -1.49 -10.95
C GLY A 100 4.53 -1.87 -11.03
N MET A 101 5.02 -2.71 -10.11
CA MET A 101 6.40 -3.20 -10.14
C MET A 101 6.68 -4.11 -11.34
N SER A 102 5.72 -4.97 -11.74
CA SER A 102 5.87 -5.79 -12.94
C SER A 102 5.97 -4.97 -14.21
N VAL A 103 5.14 -3.94 -14.36
CA VAL A 103 5.19 -3.02 -15.52
C VAL A 103 6.46 -2.18 -15.49
N PHE A 104 6.82 -1.62 -14.34
CA PHE A 104 8.08 -0.89 -14.17
C PHE A 104 9.28 -1.74 -14.60
N GLY A 105 9.42 -2.96 -14.07
CA GLY A 105 10.52 -3.86 -14.43
C GLY A 105 10.52 -4.24 -15.91
N SER A 106 9.32 -4.47 -16.48
CA SER A 106 9.16 -4.82 -17.89
C SER A 106 9.57 -3.68 -18.83
N VAL A 107 9.12 -2.45 -18.55
CA VAL A 107 9.46 -1.27 -19.35
C VAL A 107 10.92 -0.89 -19.17
N LEU A 108 11.46 -0.99 -17.95
CA LEU A 108 12.86 -0.70 -17.67
C LEU A 108 13.78 -1.67 -18.43
N VAL A 109 13.65 -2.98 -18.20
CA VAL A 109 14.50 -3.99 -18.83
C VAL A 109 14.25 -4.04 -20.34
N GLY A 110 12.99 -4.09 -20.76
CA GLY A 110 12.63 -4.14 -22.18
C GLY A 110 13.05 -2.88 -22.93
N GLY A 111 12.86 -1.70 -22.36
CA GLY A 111 13.26 -0.44 -22.97
C GLY A 111 14.78 -0.31 -23.08
N MET A 112 15.50 -0.66 -22.00
CA MET A 112 16.95 -0.59 -21.93
C MET A 112 17.65 -1.54 -22.90
N ILE A 113 17.10 -2.74 -23.12
CA ILE A 113 17.57 -3.62 -24.20
C ILE A 113 17.13 -3.10 -25.57
N GLY A 114 15.90 -2.59 -25.68
CA GLY A 114 15.32 -2.13 -26.92
C GLY A 114 16.10 -1.00 -27.58
N VAL A 115 16.65 -0.06 -26.80
CA VAL A 115 17.47 1.07 -27.30
C VAL A 115 18.84 0.65 -27.82
N GLN A 116 19.29 -0.57 -27.53
CA GLN A 116 20.59 -1.10 -27.98
C GLN A 116 20.50 -1.86 -29.30
N ARG A 117 19.29 -2.04 -29.84
CA ARG A 117 19.09 -2.81 -31.07
C ARG A 117 19.70 -2.10 -32.27
N GLY A 118 20.41 -2.87 -33.09
CA GLY A 118 21.11 -2.39 -34.28
C GLY A 118 22.40 -1.63 -33.99
N LEU A 119 22.84 -1.56 -32.73
CA LEU A 119 24.15 -1.04 -32.38
C LEU A 119 25.22 -2.10 -32.64
N GLU A 120 26.35 -1.67 -33.19
CA GLU A 120 27.53 -2.53 -33.36
C GLU A 120 28.26 -2.76 -32.03
N ASP A 121 28.18 -1.79 -31.12
CA ASP A 121 28.82 -1.79 -29.80
C ASP A 121 27.86 -1.23 -28.74
N ALA A 122 27.76 -1.90 -27.60
CA ALA A 122 26.97 -1.47 -26.46
C ALA A 122 27.47 -0.17 -25.82
N ALA A 123 28.75 0.20 -26.01
CA ALA A 123 29.28 1.49 -25.54
C ALA A 123 28.60 2.69 -26.22
N LEU A 124 27.93 2.48 -27.36
CA LEU A 124 27.19 3.50 -28.10
C LEU A 124 25.73 3.65 -27.63
N THR A 125 25.35 2.98 -26.55
CA THR A 125 23.97 3.04 -26.03
C THR A 125 23.61 4.50 -25.70
N PRO A 126 22.46 5.01 -26.20
CA PRO A 126 22.03 6.37 -25.90
C PRO A 126 21.57 6.51 -24.45
N ASP A 127 21.32 7.76 -24.05
CA ASP A 127 20.73 8.10 -22.76
C ASP A 127 19.45 7.28 -22.46
N ILE A 128 19.41 6.70 -21.25
CA ILE A 128 18.33 5.84 -20.77
C ILE A 128 17.35 6.56 -19.85
N ASP A 129 17.57 7.84 -19.52
CA ASP A 129 16.64 8.64 -18.70
C ASP A 129 15.20 8.66 -19.22
N PRO A 130 14.95 8.73 -20.55
CA PRO A 130 13.60 8.60 -21.08
C PRO A 130 12.98 7.24 -20.76
N VAL A 131 13.76 6.15 -20.83
CA VAL A 131 13.30 4.79 -20.51
C VAL A 131 12.93 4.68 -19.03
N ILE A 132 13.80 5.18 -18.13
CA ILE A 132 13.55 5.21 -16.68
C ILE A 132 12.27 5.99 -16.39
N THR A 133 12.12 7.17 -17.00
CA THR A 133 10.95 8.04 -16.81
C THR A 133 9.67 7.32 -17.25
N VAL A 134 9.66 6.70 -18.43
CA VAL A 134 8.50 5.94 -18.93
C VAL A 134 8.22 4.73 -18.04
N ALA A 135 9.25 4.02 -17.55
CA ALA A 135 9.07 2.88 -16.66
C ALA A 135 8.40 3.28 -15.34
N VAL A 136 8.85 4.38 -14.72
CA VAL A 136 8.26 4.91 -13.48
C VAL A 136 6.81 5.32 -13.71
N VAL A 137 6.55 6.12 -14.75
CA VAL A 137 5.20 6.60 -15.06
C VAL A 137 4.27 5.43 -15.39
N ALA A 138 4.68 4.50 -16.23
CA ALA A 138 3.88 3.34 -16.61
C ALA A 138 3.57 2.44 -15.40
N GLY A 139 4.56 2.20 -14.53
CA GLY A 139 4.37 1.45 -13.29
C GLY A 139 3.35 2.10 -12.35
N ILE A 140 3.46 3.41 -12.13
CA ILE A 140 2.51 4.17 -11.29
C ILE A 140 1.11 4.14 -11.89
N VAL A 141 0.98 4.39 -13.19
CA VAL A 141 -0.32 4.44 -13.88
C VAL A 141 -1.00 3.08 -13.85
N VAL A 142 -0.33 2.02 -14.30
CA VAL A 142 -0.93 0.68 -14.35
C VAL A 142 -1.22 0.15 -12.94
N GLY A 143 -0.27 0.31 -12.00
CA GLY A 143 -0.47 -0.07 -10.61
C GLY A 143 -1.64 0.67 -9.97
N GLY A 144 -1.74 1.99 -10.19
CA GLY A 144 -2.84 2.81 -9.75
C GLY A 144 -4.19 2.36 -10.35
N LEU A 145 -4.25 2.09 -11.65
CA LEU A 145 -5.45 1.61 -12.32
C LEU A 145 -5.92 0.26 -11.75
N CYS A 146 -5.02 -0.72 -11.60
CA CYS A 146 -5.36 -2.01 -11.00
C CYS A 146 -5.82 -1.87 -9.54
N ALA A 147 -5.20 -0.97 -8.77
CA ALA A 147 -5.67 -0.64 -7.42
C ALA A 147 -7.03 0.05 -7.41
N LEU A 148 -7.37 0.86 -8.41
CA LEU A 148 -8.69 1.50 -8.53
C LEU A 148 -9.79 0.51 -8.92
N LEU A 149 -9.47 -0.44 -9.81
CA LEU A 149 -10.38 -1.49 -10.28
C LEU A 149 -10.69 -2.54 -9.22
N MET A 150 -9.83 -2.70 -8.22
CA MET A 150 -10.03 -3.67 -7.15
C MET A 150 -11.34 -3.41 -6.36
N PRO A 151 -12.25 -4.40 -6.26
CA PRO A 151 -13.51 -4.24 -5.55
C PRO A 151 -13.38 -3.75 -4.10
N ARG A 152 -14.22 -2.77 -3.76
CA ARG A 152 -14.42 -2.29 -2.39
C ARG A 152 -15.17 -3.34 -1.57
N ASP A 153 -15.00 -3.30 -0.25
CA ASP A 153 -15.75 -4.19 0.63
C ASP A 153 -17.22 -3.77 0.64
N PRO A 154 -18.17 -4.71 0.49
CA PRO A 154 -19.58 -4.42 0.71
C PRO A 154 -19.79 -4.00 2.17
N ARG A 155 -20.81 -3.15 2.38
CA ARG A 155 -21.28 -2.87 3.74
C ARG A 155 -21.81 -4.17 4.36
N ALA A 156 -21.52 -4.38 5.63
CA ALA A 156 -21.97 -5.54 6.37
C ALA A 156 -22.53 -5.11 7.73
N PRO A 157 -23.76 -4.57 7.79
CA PRO A 157 -24.40 -4.22 9.05
C PRO A 157 -24.52 -5.44 9.96
N ALA A 158 -24.45 -5.22 11.27
CA ALA A 158 -24.70 -6.26 12.26
C ALA A 158 -26.17 -6.67 12.21
N THR A 159 -26.42 -7.96 12.03
CA THR A 159 -27.76 -8.55 12.00
C THR A 159 -28.19 -9.15 13.33
N GLU A 160 -27.22 -9.45 14.21
CA GLU A 160 -27.53 -10.00 15.53
C GLU A 160 -27.99 -8.90 16.48
N PRO A 161 -29.16 -9.07 17.14
CA PRO A 161 -29.63 -8.14 18.13
C PRO A 161 -28.76 -8.24 19.38
N GLY A 162 -28.28 -7.09 19.86
CA GLY A 162 -27.52 -7.02 21.09
C GLY A 162 -26.72 -5.73 21.25
N PRO A 163 -26.37 -5.39 22.50
CA PRO A 163 -25.46 -4.28 22.78
C PRO A 163 -24.09 -4.53 22.16
N VAL A 164 -23.40 -3.48 21.78
CA VAL A 164 -22.01 -3.49 21.33
C VAL A 164 -21.10 -3.72 22.55
N ASP A 165 -20.12 -4.60 22.45
CA ASP A 165 -19.18 -4.81 23.55
C ASP A 165 -18.25 -3.60 23.72
N GLY A 166 -18.00 -3.15 24.94
CA GLY A 166 -17.06 -2.05 25.20
C GLY A 166 -17.49 -1.01 26.25
N PRO A 167 -16.61 -0.02 26.53
CA PRO A 167 -16.90 1.08 27.44
C PRO A 167 -17.98 1.99 26.86
N ARG A 168 -18.68 2.73 27.71
CA ARG A 168 -19.78 3.63 27.32
C ARG A 168 -19.65 4.98 28.00
N VAL A 169 -20.07 6.01 27.29
CA VAL A 169 -20.28 7.35 27.84
C VAL A 169 -21.78 7.62 27.97
N VAL A 170 -22.19 8.27 29.06
CA VAL A 170 -23.57 8.68 29.28
C VAL A 170 -23.87 9.90 28.40
N LEU A 171 -24.90 9.80 27.57
CA LEU A 171 -25.39 10.88 26.73
C LEU A 171 -26.91 11.02 26.93
N GLY A 172 -27.41 12.24 27.00
CA GLY A 172 -28.85 12.53 27.01
C GLY A 172 -29.54 12.02 25.73
N ALA A 173 -30.86 11.76 25.78
CA ALA A 173 -31.61 11.12 24.68
C ALA A 173 -31.45 11.79 23.31
N HIS A 174 -31.31 13.12 23.29
CA HIS A 174 -31.12 13.93 22.09
C HIS A 174 -29.73 14.55 21.98
N GLU A 175 -28.83 14.24 22.90
CA GLU A 175 -27.47 14.77 22.92
C GLU A 175 -26.67 14.20 21.75
N ARG A 176 -25.97 15.10 21.05
CA ARG A 176 -25.04 14.78 19.98
C ARG A 176 -23.65 15.14 20.45
N ALA A 177 -22.74 14.18 20.34
CA ALA A 177 -21.35 14.34 20.69
C ALA A 177 -20.44 13.98 19.51
N VAL A 178 -19.31 14.65 19.44
CA VAL A 178 -18.22 14.38 18.50
C VAL A 178 -16.94 14.35 19.28
N TRP A 179 -16.14 13.31 19.06
CA TRP A 179 -14.78 13.22 19.57
C TRP A 179 -13.82 13.28 18.39
N THR A 180 -12.73 14.05 18.49
CA THR A 180 -11.70 14.12 17.46
C THR A 180 -10.33 14.22 18.09
N ASN A 181 -9.40 13.42 17.59
CA ASN A 181 -8.00 13.45 17.99
C ASN A 181 -7.09 13.48 16.75
N ARG A 182 -5.94 14.15 16.87
CA ARG A 182 -4.93 14.26 15.82
C ARG A 182 -3.60 13.75 16.34
N VAL A 183 -3.04 12.74 15.67
CA VAL A 183 -1.73 12.18 16.00
C VAL A 183 -0.76 12.35 14.85
N VAL A 184 0.48 12.70 15.19
CA VAL A 184 1.59 12.85 14.25
C VAL A 184 2.64 11.76 14.51
N SER A 185 3.00 11.02 13.48
CA SER A 185 4.10 10.06 13.50
C SER A 185 5.44 10.77 13.35
N ARG A 186 6.13 11.00 14.46
CA ARG A 186 7.50 11.54 14.44
C ARG A 186 8.47 10.60 13.74
N VAL A 187 8.25 9.29 13.84
CA VAL A 187 9.09 8.27 13.17
C VAL A 187 8.89 8.32 11.66
N ALA A 188 7.64 8.41 11.17
CA ALA A 188 7.40 8.54 9.73
C ALA A 188 8.00 9.83 9.17
N LEU A 189 7.88 10.96 9.89
CA LEU A 189 8.50 12.22 9.48
C LEU A 189 10.02 12.16 9.49
N GLY A 190 10.63 11.60 10.54
CA GLY A 190 12.08 11.50 10.66
C GLY A 190 12.69 10.56 9.63
N VAL A 191 12.27 9.28 9.64
CA VAL A 191 12.81 8.25 8.73
C VAL A 191 12.41 8.52 7.29
N GLY A 192 11.14 8.84 7.04
CA GLY A 192 10.65 9.15 5.70
C GLY A 192 11.24 10.45 5.14
N GLY A 193 11.41 11.47 5.98
CA GLY A 193 12.09 12.70 5.63
C GLY A 193 13.56 12.47 5.26
N LEU A 194 14.29 11.68 6.07
CA LEU A 194 15.67 11.31 5.77
C LEU A 194 15.79 10.54 4.46
N ALA A 195 14.91 9.57 4.22
CA ALA A 195 14.88 8.82 2.95
C ALA A 195 14.59 9.74 1.76
N THR A 196 13.65 10.68 1.91
CA THR A 196 13.31 11.67 0.86
C THR A 196 14.50 12.55 0.53
N VAL A 197 15.19 13.08 1.55
CA VAL A 197 16.42 13.88 1.37
C VAL A 197 17.51 13.03 0.74
N GLY A 198 17.70 11.79 1.17
CA GLY A 198 18.68 10.87 0.59
C GLY A 198 18.47 10.66 -0.91
N VAL A 199 17.23 10.34 -1.33
CA VAL A 199 16.89 10.18 -2.76
C VAL A 199 17.11 11.50 -3.53
N GLY A 200 16.74 12.64 -2.96
CA GLY A 200 16.95 13.95 -3.59
C GLY A 200 18.43 14.33 -3.72
N THR A 201 19.25 13.98 -2.73
CA THR A 201 20.71 14.17 -2.78
C THR A 201 21.33 13.24 -3.81
N SER A 202 20.93 11.97 -3.89
CA SER A 202 21.39 11.06 -4.94
C SER A 202 21.03 11.56 -6.33
N ALA A 203 19.83 12.10 -6.50
CA ALA A 203 19.40 12.74 -7.74
C ALA A 203 20.33 13.91 -8.13
N ALA A 204 20.68 14.76 -7.16
CA ALA A 204 21.55 15.92 -7.38
C ALA A 204 23.00 15.55 -7.68
N VAL A 205 23.54 14.55 -6.98
CA VAL A 205 24.94 14.11 -7.15
C VAL A 205 25.13 13.32 -8.44
N GLY A 206 24.14 12.51 -8.82
CA GLY A 206 24.20 11.68 -10.03
C GLY A 206 23.69 12.36 -11.30
N ASP A 207 23.25 13.62 -11.22
CA ASP A 207 22.57 14.33 -12.32
C ASP A 207 21.40 13.53 -12.93
N LEU A 208 20.59 12.92 -12.06
CA LEU A 208 19.47 12.05 -12.44
C LEU A 208 18.14 12.79 -12.22
N PRO A 209 17.67 13.65 -13.15
CA PRO A 209 16.49 14.50 -12.94
C PRO A 209 15.21 13.68 -12.68
N ALA A 210 15.11 12.47 -13.24
CA ALA A 210 14.00 11.54 -12.99
C ALA A 210 13.87 11.16 -11.51
N MET A 211 14.97 11.11 -10.75
CA MET A 211 14.95 10.77 -9.33
C MET A 211 14.34 11.88 -8.45
N TYR A 212 14.27 13.12 -8.92
CA TYR A 212 13.53 14.17 -8.19
C TYR A 212 12.03 13.90 -8.15
N LEU A 213 11.46 13.30 -9.19
CA LEU A 213 10.06 12.87 -9.17
C LEU A 213 9.83 11.78 -8.12
N LEU A 214 10.79 10.85 -7.99
CA LEU A 214 10.75 9.82 -6.95
C LEU A 214 10.86 10.43 -5.54
N ALA A 215 11.78 11.37 -5.33
CA ALA A 215 11.93 12.08 -4.06
C ALA A 215 10.65 12.88 -3.72
N ALA A 216 10.09 13.61 -4.68
CA ALA A 216 8.85 14.36 -4.50
C ALA A 216 7.67 13.43 -4.17
N GLY A 217 7.55 12.30 -4.87
CA GLY A 217 6.54 11.27 -4.61
C GLY A 217 6.67 10.66 -3.21
N LEU A 218 7.90 10.34 -2.79
CA LEU A 218 8.18 9.82 -1.45
C LEU A 218 7.85 10.86 -0.37
N GLY A 219 8.26 12.11 -0.54
CA GLY A 219 7.94 13.20 0.38
C GLY A 219 6.44 13.43 0.51
N ALA A 220 5.71 13.46 -0.61
CA ALA A 220 4.26 13.56 -0.63
C ALA A 220 3.59 12.39 0.10
N LEU A 221 4.09 11.16 -0.10
CA LEU A 221 3.59 9.98 0.61
C LEU A 221 3.82 10.05 2.12
N VAL A 222 5.00 10.51 2.54
CA VAL A 222 5.33 10.71 3.96
C VAL A 222 4.38 11.74 4.57
N LEU A 223 4.21 12.90 3.94
CA LEU A 223 3.31 13.94 4.44
C LEU A 223 1.84 13.47 4.48
N ALA A 224 1.41 12.71 3.48
CA ALA A 224 0.05 12.16 3.43
C ALA A 224 -0.21 11.15 4.55
N THR A 225 0.79 10.38 4.98
CA THR A 225 0.59 9.26 5.91
C THR A 225 1.05 9.54 7.34
N ALA A 226 1.89 10.56 7.54
CA ALA A 226 2.47 10.90 8.83
C ALA A 226 1.48 11.45 9.85
N VAL A 227 0.35 12.01 9.41
CA VAL A 227 -0.68 12.55 10.30
C VAL A 227 -1.97 11.77 10.14
N VAL A 228 -2.54 11.35 11.26
CA VAL A 228 -3.89 10.78 11.29
C VAL A 228 -4.80 11.65 12.15
N VAL A 229 -5.96 11.98 11.62
CA VAL A 229 -7.07 12.61 12.33
C VAL A 229 -8.14 11.54 12.48
N VAL A 230 -8.47 11.21 13.72
CA VAL A 230 -9.52 10.25 14.06
C VAL A 230 -10.70 11.01 14.61
N THR A 231 -11.87 10.78 14.04
CA THR A 231 -13.14 11.38 14.46
C THR A 231 -14.14 10.26 14.74
N VAL A 232 -14.82 10.37 15.87
CA VAL A 232 -15.98 9.55 16.22
C VAL A 232 -17.18 10.47 16.30
N ASP A 233 -18.17 10.23 15.44
CA ASP A 233 -19.41 11.00 15.37
C ASP A 233 -20.61 10.09 15.05
N GLY A 234 -21.79 10.68 14.88
CA GLY A 234 -23.03 9.95 14.55
C GLY A 234 -23.00 9.19 13.22
N THR A 235 -21.91 9.26 12.47
CA THR A 235 -21.71 8.55 11.20
C THR A 235 -20.70 7.39 11.29
N GLY A 236 -20.05 7.23 12.44
CA GLY A 236 -19.08 6.17 12.73
C GLY A 236 -17.71 6.67 13.17
N LEU A 237 -16.72 5.78 13.10
CA LEU A 237 -15.31 6.14 13.26
C LEU A 237 -14.71 6.46 11.88
N THR A 238 -14.06 7.60 11.75
CA THR A 238 -13.27 7.96 10.56
C THR A 238 -11.83 8.24 10.96
N ALA A 239 -10.88 7.51 10.39
CA ALA A 239 -9.45 7.79 10.50
C ALA A 239 -8.93 8.27 9.14
N ARG A 240 -8.41 9.49 9.06
CA ARG A 240 -7.98 10.09 7.78
C ARG A 240 -6.72 10.92 7.89
N SER A 241 -6.01 11.03 6.79
CA SER A 241 -5.03 12.10 6.60
C SER A 241 -5.71 13.47 6.56
N PRO A 242 -5.03 14.53 7.04
CA PRO A 242 -5.43 15.91 6.78
C PRO A 242 -5.56 16.22 5.28
N LEU A 243 -4.75 15.58 4.42
CA LEU A 243 -4.78 15.73 2.96
C LEU A 243 -5.95 14.99 2.28
N GLY A 244 -6.87 14.41 3.06
CA GLY A 244 -8.06 13.71 2.55
C GLY A 244 -7.81 12.24 2.19
N TRP A 245 -6.56 11.84 1.92
CA TRP A 245 -6.15 10.46 1.69
C TRP A 245 -4.81 10.15 2.36
N PRO A 246 -4.62 8.96 2.98
CA PRO A 246 -5.57 7.86 3.11
C PRO A 246 -6.75 8.17 4.04
N ARG A 247 -7.90 7.52 3.79
CA ARG A 247 -9.12 7.63 4.61
C ARG A 247 -9.71 6.26 4.85
N TYR A 248 -10.02 5.98 6.11
CA TYR A 248 -10.68 4.77 6.58
C TYR A 248 -11.94 5.15 7.35
N ARG A 249 -13.04 4.42 7.12
CA ARG A 249 -14.33 4.70 7.77
C ARG A 249 -14.97 3.39 8.20
N ILE A 250 -15.45 3.38 9.44
CA ILE A 250 -16.21 2.29 10.05
C ILE A 250 -17.60 2.84 10.38
N PRO A 251 -18.64 2.46 9.63
CA PRO A 251 -20.02 2.79 9.96
C PRO A 251 -20.45 2.20 11.30
N LEU A 252 -21.34 2.89 12.03
CA LEU A 252 -21.82 2.49 13.36
C LEU A 252 -22.52 1.13 13.37
N ASP A 253 -23.26 0.82 12.30
CA ASP A 253 -24.00 -0.42 12.13
C ASP A 253 -23.09 -1.64 11.94
N GLU A 254 -21.80 -1.46 11.61
CA GLU A 254 -20.85 -2.55 11.48
C GLU A 254 -20.03 -2.82 12.74
N VAL A 255 -20.07 -1.93 13.74
CA VAL A 255 -19.31 -2.04 14.99
C VAL A 255 -19.95 -3.11 15.86
N VAL A 256 -19.19 -4.14 16.25
CA VAL A 256 -19.64 -5.21 17.17
C VAL A 256 -18.97 -5.15 18.53
N GLY A 257 -17.75 -4.61 18.59
CA GLY A 257 -17.01 -4.41 19.83
C GLY A 257 -16.03 -3.25 19.71
N VAL A 258 -15.78 -2.56 20.82
CA VAL A 258 -14.81 -1.47 20.93
C VAL A 258 -14.00 -1.65 22.20
N ALA A 259 -12.69 -1.62 22.07
CA ALA A 259 -11.76 -1.76 23.19
C ALA A 259 -10.69 -0.67 23.15
N VAL A 260 -10.20 -0.32 24.35
CA VAL A 260 -8.96 0.46 24.50
C VAL A 260 -7.82 -0.55 24.60
N THR A 261 -6.80 -0.39 23.77
CA THR A 261 -5.66 -1.31 23.70
C THR A 261 -4.34 -0.56 23.76
N GLN A 262 -3.30 -1.21 24.26
CA GLN A 262 -1.93 -0.69 24.23
C GLN A 262 -1.20 -1.26 23.02
N VAL A 263 -0.71 -0.37 22.16
CA VAL A 263 -0.11 -0.72 20.88
C VAL A 263 1.40 -0.42 20.89
N HIS A 264 2.18 -1.46 20.59
CA HIS A 264 3.60 -1.38 20.28
C HIS A 264 3.81 -1.61 18.77
N PRO A 265 4.18 -0.58 17.99
CA PRO A 265 4.21 -0.64 16.51
C PRO A 265 5.02 -1.79 15.96
N LEU A 266 6.26 -1.98 16.45
CA LEU A 266 7.15 -3.05 15.98
C LEU A 266 6.66 -4.43 16.40
N ARG A 267 6.25 -4.59 17.67
CA ARG A 267 5.86 -5.89 18.23
C ARG A 267 4.53 -6.40 17.67
N ASP A 268 3.55 -5.50 17.54
CA ASP A 268 2.17 -5.89 17.26
C ASP A 268 1.84 -5.80 15.75
N PHE A 269 2.52 -4.90 15.02
CA PHE A 269 2.23 -4.61 13.59
C PHE A 269 3.45 -4.65 12.66
N GLY A 270 4.65 -4.90 13.18
CA GLY A 270 5.89 -4.91 12.38
C GLY A 270 6.35 -3.54 11.91
N GLY A 271 5.82 -2.44 12.48
CA GLY A 271 6.21 -1.07 12.15
C GLY A 271 5.08 -0.04 12.23
N TRP A 272 5.36 1.15 11.71
CA TRP A 272 4.44 2.29 11.67
C TRP A 272 3.71 2.40 10.33
N GLY A 273 2.57 3.09 10.33
CA GLY A 273 1.71 3.33 9.16
C GLY A 273 0.48 2.41 9.13
N TYR A 274 -0.06 2.23 7.92
CA TYR A 274 -1.12 1.26 7.67
C TYR A 274 -0.53 -0.15 7.56
N ARG A 275 -0.90 -1.05 8.46
CA ARG A 275 -0.30 -2.39 8.61
C ARG A 275 -1.37 -3.46 8.77
N VAL A 276 -1.05 -4.68 8.34
CA VAL A 276 -1.86 -5.86 8.67
C VAL A 276 -1.20 -6.56 9.87
N ARG A 277 -1.99 -6.84 10.91
CA ARG A 277 -1.52 -7.54 12.12
C ARG A 277 -1.30 -9.02 11.82
N LEU A 278 -0.29 -9.61 12.46
CA LEU A 278 -0.09 -11.07 12.45
C LEU A 278 -1.27 -11.72 13.18
N GLY A 279 -2.04 -12.54 12.46
CA GLY A 279 -3.31 -13.08 12.96
C GLY A 279 -4.55 -12.31 12.49
N GLY A 280 -4.42 -11.29 11.64
CA GLY A 280 -5.54 -10.60 10.99
C GLY A 280 -5.93 -9.29 11.68
N GLY A 281 -6.64 -8.44 10.94
CA GLY A 281 -6.95 -7.07 11.36
C GLY A 281 -5.95 -6.05 10.81
N VAL A 282 -6.37 -4.80 10.75
CA VAL A 282 -5.61 -3.69 10.17
C VAL A 282 -5.33 -2.65 11.23
N GLY A 283 -4.10 -2.16 11.29
CA GLY A 283 -3.69 -1.07 12.16
C GLY A 283 -3.35 0.18 11.35
N TYR A 284 -3.87 1.34 11.76
CA TYR A 284 -3.26 2.63 11.44
C TYR A 284 -2.46 3.09 12.66
N VAL A 285 -1.18 2.72 12.67
CA VAL A 285 -0.31 2.84 13.85
C VAL A 285 0.76 3.89 13.60
N VAL A 286 0.61 5.06 14.21
CA VAL A 286 1.51 6.20 14.00
C VAL A 286 2.44 6.47 15.18
N ARG A 287 2.13 5.91 16.36
CA ARG A 287 2.93 6.01 17.58
C ARG A 287 2.79 4.77 18.47
N THR A 288 3.66 4.64 19.47
CA THR A 288 3.47 3.70 20.58
C THR A 288 2.47 4.27 21.59
N GLY A 289 1.70 3.40 22.26
CA GLY A 289 0.82 3.75 23.39
C GLY A 289 -0.63 3.34 23.14
N GLU A 290 -1.56 4.05 23.78
CA GLU A 290 -2.98 3.71 23.70
C GLU A 290 -3.55 3.85 22.27
N GLY A 291 -4.60 3.08 21.98
CA GLY A 291 -5.35 3.10 20.74
C GLY A 291 -6.75 2.53 20.88
N ILE A 292 -7.59 2.79 19.88
CA ILE A 292 -8.94 2.26 19.79
C ILE A 292 -8.89 1.03 18.88
N GLU A 293 -9.30 -0.13 19.41
CA GLU A 293 -9.54 -1.35 18.66
C GLU A 293 -11.04 -1.49 18.41
N VAL A 294 -11.42 -1.64 17.15
CA VAL A 294 -12.80 -1.77 16.71
C VAL A 294 -12.96 -3.13 16.05
N GLU A 295 -13.72 -3.99 16.71
CA GLU A 295 -14.21 -5.22 16.13
C GLU A 295 -15.44 -4.91 15.28
N ARG A 296 -15.46 -5.47 14.08
CA ARG A 296 -16.52 -5.31 13.10
C ARG A 296 -17.09 -6.66 12.71
N THR A 297 -18.28 -6.62 12.14
CA THR A 297 -18.89 -7.74 11.44
C THR A 297 -17.92 -8.39 10.44
N ASN A 298 -18.16 -9.68 10.16
CA ASN A 298 -17.34 -10.51 9.28
C ASN A 298 -15.89 -10.69 9.78
N GLY A 299 -15.64 -10.58 11.08
CA GLY A 299 -14.33 -10.80 11.69
C GLY A 299 -13.27 -9.82 11.18
N ARG A 300 -13.67 -8.59 10.87
CA ARG A 300 -12.78 -7.48 10.55
C ARG A 300 -12.41 -6.77 11.85
N CYS A 301 -11.15 -6.43 12.01
CA CYS A 301 -10.67 -5.67 13.17
C CYS A 301 -9.84 -4.50 12.66
N PHE A 302 -10.08 -3.32 13.24
CA PHE A 302 -9.32 -2.12 12.95
C PHE A 302 -8.77 -1.51 14.23
N VAL A 303 -7.47 -1.22 14.25
CA VAL A 303 -6.79 -0.57 15.38
C VAL A 303 -6.25 0.77 14.92
N VAL A 304 -6.44 1.82 15.72
CA VAL A 304 -5.82 3.13 15.47
C VAL A 304 -5.22 3.69 16.74
N THR A 305 -3.95 4.10 16.67
CA THR A 305 -3.26 4.73 17.81
C THR A 305 -3.63 6.19 17.91
N VAL A 306 -4.19 6.59 19.05
CA VAL A 306 -4.73 7.92 19.34
C VAL A 306 -4.50 8.25 20.79
N ASP A 307 -4.32 9.52 21.13
CA ASP A 307 -4.41 9.94 22.54
C ASP A 307 -5.87 9.94 22.98
N ASP A 308 -6.14 9.76 24.27
CA ASP A 308 -7.50 9.76 24.81
C ASP A 308 -8.40 8.68 24.15
N ALA A 309 -7.84 7.48 23.97
CA ALA A 309 -8.53 6.36 23.32
C ALA A 309 -9.76 5.92 24.12
N ALA A 310 -9.73 6.07 25.46
CA ALA A 310 -10.85 5.73 26.33
C ALA A 310 -12.12 6.54 26.02
N THR A 311 -12.01 7.85 25.85
CA THR A 311 -13.17 8.71 25.54
C THR A 311 -13.70 8.42 24.14
N GLY A 312 -12.81 8.30 23.15
CA GLY A 312 -13.20 7.97 21.78
C GLY A 312 -13.87 6.60 21.66
N ALA A 313 -13.34 5.59 22.35
CA ALA A 313 -13.92 4.25 22.41
C ALA A 313 -15.30 4.27 23.08
N ALA A 314 -15.42 4.92 24.23
CA ALA A 314 -16.67 5.03 24.97
C ALA A 314 -17.78 5.72 24.15
N LEU A 315 -17.43 6.79 23.42
CA LEU A 315 -18.36 7.46 22.52
C LEU A 315 -18.77 6.56 21.36
N LEU A 316 -17.84 5.83 20.74
CA LEU A 316 -18.14 4.96 19.59
C LEU A 316 -19.12 3.86 19.98
N THR A 317 -18.91 3.18 21.11
CA THR A 317 -19.84 2.16 21.63
C THR A 317 -21.24 2.73 21.85
N THR A 318 -21.35 3.87 22.55
CA THR A 318 -22.64 4.51 22.83
C THR A 318 -23.38 4.89 21.54
N LEU A 319 -22.67 5.41 20.53
CA LEU A 319 -23.28 5.78 19.25
C LEU A 319 -23.68 4.55 18.43
N ALA A 320 -22.90 3.47 18.48
CA ALA A 320 -23.22 2.22 17.79
C ALA A 320 -24.44 1.52 18.40
N ASP A 321 -24.55 1.48 19.74
CA ASP A 321 -25.74 1.01 20.45
C ASP A 321 -26.99 1.79 20.00
N ARG A 322 -26.91 3.12 19.94
CA ARG A 322 -28.01 3.98 19.46
C ARG A 322 -28.38 3.74 18.01
N ALA A 323 -27.40 3.48 17.14
CA ALA A 323 -27.65 3.20 15.73
C ALA A 323 -28.38 1.87 15.55
N ARG A 324 -27.98 0.83 16.29
CA ARG A 324 -28.62 -0.49 16.28
C ARG A 324 -30.04 -0.45 16.85
N ALA A 325 -30.28 0.33 17.90
CA ALA A 325 -31.62 0.49 18.48
C ALA A 325 -32.62 1.22 17.55
N ARG A 326 -32.14 1.87 16.48
CA ARG A 326 -32.97 2.58 15.49
C ARG A 326 -33.16 1.82 14.17
N ALA A 327 -32.37 0.76 13.95
CA ALA A 327 -32.43 -0.09 12.76
C ALA A 327 -33.53 -1.15 12.91
#